data_AF-A0A9W9IAL0-F1
#
_entry.id   AF-A0A9W9IAL0-F1
#
_cell.length_a   1.000
_cell.length_b   1.000
_cell.length_c   1.000
_cell.angle_alpha   90.00
_cell.angle_beta   90.00
_cell.angle_gamma   90.00
#
_symmetry.space_group_name_H-M   'P 1'
#
loop_
_entity.id
_entity.type
_entity.pdbx_description
1 polymer ?
#
loop_
_entity_poly.entity_id
_entity_poly.type
_entity_poly.pdbx_seq_one_letter_code
_entity_poly.pdbx_strand_id
1 'polypeptide(L)'
;MTETPSSADTRKGLWTFGESGDHLEFKTEEQLARDSRPLNHDTMTPEGPSDKAVAEYLANLSPVWQRQRDNLRALGWKDESIQNFLSVLQDSRKLKFARMRMAGTSEDEIERLNTLCDDGITDYSYMKRPLATPADEDYEVQLYLLKEEGRLRDVLGTTQ
;
A
#
# COMPACT_ATOMS: atom_id res chain seq x y z
N MET A 1 25.19 1.68 34.96
CA MET A 1 24.28 0.52 34.96
C MET A 1 23.51 0.58 33.67
N THR A 2 23.89 -0.26 32.72
CA THR A 2 23.31 -0.39 31.39
C THR A 2 22.10 -1.32 31.49
N GLU A 3 20.89 -0.77 31.38
CA GLU A 3 19.68 -1.57 31.21
C GLU A 3 19.57 -1.98 29.74
N THR A 4 19.98 -3.21 29.47
CA THR A 4 19.70 -3.92 28.23
C THR A 4 18.19 -4.14 28.14
N PRO A 5 17.51 -3.85 27.01
CA PRO A 5 16.10 -4.17 26.87
C PRO A 5 15.92 -5.69 26.91
N SER A 6 15.19 -6.13 27.93
CA SER A 6 14.89 -7.51 28.26
C SER A 6 13.93 -8.13 27.24
N SER A 7 14.35 -9.27 26.69
CA SER A 7 13.53 -10.40 26.22
C SER A 7 12.37 -10.11 25.26
N ALA A 8 12.62 -10.43 23.99
CA ALA A 8 11.67 -10.95 22.99
C ALA A 8 10.19 -11.01 23.41
N ASP A 9 9.37 -10.17 22.77
CA ASP A 9 7.92 -10.30 22.78
C ASP A 9 7.55 -11.64 22.15
N THR A 10 7.31 -12.66 22.99
CA THR A 10 6.97 -14.04 22.60
C THR A 10 5.51 -14.20 22.18
N ARG A 11 4.77 -13.09 22.07
CA ARG A 11 3.37 -13.11 21.64
C ARG A 11 3.31 -13.33 20.13
N LYS A 12 2.69 -14.44 19.72
CA LYS A 12 2.32 -14.67 18.33
C LYS A 12 1.10 -13.83 17.98
N GLY A 13 1.15 -13.14 16.84
CA GLY A 13 0.08 -12.24 16.41
C GLY A 13 0.41 -11.52 15.11
N LEU A 14 -0.54 -10.73 14.62
CA LEU A 14 -0.35 -9.86 13.45
C LEU A 14 -0.56 -8.40 13.83
N TRP A 15 0.23 -7.52 13.20
CA TRP A 15 -0.09 -6.11 13.14
C TRP A 15 -1.14 -5.89 12.05
N THR A 16 -2.30 -5.36 12.42
CA THR A 16 -3.39 -5.02 11.51
C THR A 16 -3.68 -3.52 11.60
N PHE A 17 -4.23 -2.92 10.55
CA PHE A 17 -4.75 -1.55 10.69
C PHE A 17 -5.94 -1.52 11.65
N GLY A 18 -5.95 -0.54 12.55
CA GLY A 18 -7.11 -0.23 13.39
C GLY A 18 -8.28 0.28 12.55
N GLU A 19 -9.45 0.48 13.17
CA GLU A 19 -10.69 0.84 12.47
C GLU A 19 -10.60 2.14 11.65
N SER A 20 -9.82 3.14 12.10
CA SER A 20 -9.60 4.37 11.33
C SER A 20 -8.66 4.18 10.13
N GLY A 21 -7.88 3.10 10.13
CA GLY A 21 -6.83 2.87 9.15
C GLY A 21 -5.54 3.67 9.40
N ASP A 22 -5.46 4.51 10.42
CA ASP A 22 -4.32 5.43 10.59
C ASP A 22 -3.16 4.84 11.39
N HIS A 23 -3.46 3.85 12.25
CA HIS A 23 -2.52 3.22 13.17
C HIS A 23 -2.53 1.70 13.00
N LEU A 24 -1.38 1.08 13.32
CA LEU A 24 -1.31 -0.37 13.43
C LEU A 24 -1.62 -0.79 14.87
N GLU A 25 -2.40 -1.85 14.99
CA GLU A 25 -2.76 -2.51 16.23
C GLU A 25 -2.22 -3.93 16.20
N PHE A 26 -1.61 -4.38 17.30
CA PHE A 26 -1.17 -5.75 17.42
C PHE A 26 -2.34 -6.63 17.89
N LYS A 27 -2.76 -7.57 17.05
CA LYS A 27 -3.75 -8.59 17.37
C LYS A 27 -3.07 -9.92 17.68
N THR A 28 -3.34 -10.49 18.85
CA THR A 28 -2.82 -11.80 19.24
C THR A 28 -3.52 -12.94 18.47
N GLU A 29 -2.92 -14.13 18.44
CA GLU A 29 -3.56 -15.33 17.86
C GLU A 29 -4.95 -15.59 18.46
N GLU A 30 -5.15 -15.38 19.76
CA GLU A 30 -6.45 -15.58 20.41
C GLU A 30 -7.50 -14.55 19.95
N GLN A 31 -7.09 -13.30 19.71
CA GLN A 31 -7.97 -12.27 19.16
C GLN A 31 -8.31 -12.58 17.69
N LEU A 32 -7.31 -12.99 16.90
CA LEU A 32 -7.52 -13.39 15.50
C LEU A 32 -8.46 -14.60 15.41
N ALA A 33 -8.29 -15.62 16.27
CA ALA A 33 -9.15 -16.80 16.29
C ALA A 33 -10.61 -16.46 16.67
N ARG A 34 -10.81 -15.47 17.54
CA ARG A 34 -12.14 -14.98 17.91
C ARG A 34 -12.81 -14.19 16.78
N ASP A 35 -12.02 -13.37 16.07
CA ASP A 35 -12.49 -12.53 14.97
C ASP A 35 -12.65 -13.33 13.66
N SER A 36 -12.03 -14.51 13.57
CA SER A 36 -12.06 -15.37 12.40
C SER A 36 -13.45 -15.97 12.19
N ARG A 37 -14.05 -15.67 11.03
CA ARG A 37 -15.23 -16.42 10.56
C ARG A 37 -14.79 -17.78 10.02
N PRO A 38 -15.53 -18.86 10.26
CA PRO A 38 -15.22 -20.15 9.66
C PRO A 38 -15.24 -20.02 8.13
N LEU A 39 -14.09 -20.27 7.50
CA LEU A 39 -13.95 -20.30 6.05
C LEU A 39 -14.48 -21.63 5.54
N ASN A 40 -15.50 -21.58 4.68
CA ASN A 40 -15.89 -22.74 3.90
C ASN A 40 -15.02 -22.77 2.63
N HIS A 41 -14.01 -23.65 2.62
CA HIS A 41 -13.09 -23.78 1.49
C HIS A 41 -13.79 -24.18 0.19
N ASP A 42 -14.96 -24.81 0.27
CA ASP A 42 -15.74 -25.25 -0.89
C ASP A 42 -16.40 -24.09 -1.67
N THR A 43 -16.41 -22.88 -1.12
CA THR A 43 -16.98 -21.68 -1.78
C THR A 43 -15.94 -20.57 -2.02
N MET A 44 -14.66 -20.82 -1.75
CA MET A 44 -13.60 -19.83 -1.95
C MET A 44 -13.09 -19.89 -3.39
N THR A 45 -13.82 -19.28 -4.31
CA THR A 45 -13.25 -18.82 -5.57
C THR A 45 -12.59 -17.46 -5.32
N PRO A 46 -11.32 -17.26 -5.73
CA PRO A 46 -10.74 -15.92 -5.79
C PRO A 46 -11.55 -15.11 -6.81
N GLU A 47 -12.55 -14.37 -6.35
CA GLU A 47 -13.24 -13.40 -7.17
C GLU A 47 -12.39 -12.12 -7.16
N GLY A 48 -11.91 -11.72 -8.34
CA GLY A 48 -11.39 -10.38 -8.52
C GLY A 48 -12.44 -9.34 -8.13
N PRO A 49 -12.05 -8.09 -7.83
CA PRO A 49 -13.01 -7.04 -7.53
C PRO A 49 -14.00 -6.90 -8.69
N SER A 50 -15.30 -6.85 -8.39
CA SER A 50 -16.31 -6.61 -9.43
C SER A 50 -16.02 -5.32 -10.19
N ASP A 51 -16.41 -5.24 -11.47
CA ASP A 51 -16.25 -4.03 -12.31
C ASP A 51 -16.81 -2.78 -11.62
N LYS A 52 -17.92 -2.94 -10.87
CA LYS A 52 -18.52 -1.87 -10.07
C LYS A 52 -17.58 -1.38 -8.97
N ALA A 53 -16.96 -2.30 -8.23
CA ALA A 53 -16.01 -1.96 -7.17
C ALA A 53 -14.75 -1.27 -7.73
N VAL A 54 -14.26 -1.73 -8.89
CA VAL A 54 -13.14 -1.08 -9.59
C VAL A 54 -13.51 0.35 -10.00
N ALA A 55 -14.69 0.53 -10.62
CA ALA A 55 -15.16 1.85 -11.03
C ALA A 55 -15.35 2.80 -9.84
N GLU A 56 -15.95 2.32 -8.74
CA GLU A 56 -16.13 3.10 -7.52
C GLU A 56 -14.80 3.51 -6.89
N TYR A 57 -13.82 2.60 -6.81
CA TYR A 57 -12.48 2.94 -6.33
C TYR A 57 -11.83 4.03 -7.19
N LEU A 58 -11.80 3.84 -8.52
CA LEU A 58 -11.16 4.77 -9.44
C LEU A 58 -11.84 6.15 -9.49
N ALA A 59 -13.14 6.21 -9.19
CA ALA A 59 -13.90 7.46 -9.11
C ALA A 59 -13.61 8.25 -7.82
N ASN A 60 -13.31 7.56 -6.72
CA ASN A 60 -13.09 8.16 -5.40
C ASN A 60 -11.62 8.47 -5.08
N LEU A 61 -10.72 8.32 -6.05
CA LEU A 61 -9.32 8.69 -5.90
C LEU A 61 -9.15 10.18 -5.59
N SER A 62 -8.16 10.55 -4.76
CA SER A 62 -7.78 11.94 -4.57
C SER A 62 -7.27 12.57 -5.89
N PRO A 63 -7.26 13.90 -6.04
CA PRO A 63 -6.82 14.55 -7.27
C PRO A 63 -5.43 14.12 -7.76
N VAL A 64 -4.49 13.86 -6.84
CA VAL A 64 -3.16 13.34 -7.18
C VAL A 64 -3.27 11.96 -7.81
N TRP A 65 -4.00 11.03 -7.18
CA TRP A 65 -4.18 9.68 -7.69
C TRP A 65 -5.03 9.60 -8.95
N GLN A 66 -5.98 10.53 -9.16
CA GLN A 66 -6.71 10.67 -10.41
C GLN A 66 -5.77 11.01 -11.57
N ARG A 67 -4.82 11.94 -11.37
CA ARG A 67 -3.77 12.21 -12.39
C ARG A 67 -2.95 10.96 -12.71
N GLN A 68 -2.59 10.17 -11.70
CA GLN A 68 -1.84 8.93 -11.93
C GLN A 68 -2.68 7.90 -12.72
N ARG A 69 -3.96 7.71 -12.36
CA ARG A 69 -4.91 6.88 -13.11
C ARG A 69 -4.98 7.32 -14.57
N ASP A 70 -5.13 8.61 -14.83
CA ASP A 70 -5.29 9.14 -16.18
C ASP A 70 -4.02 8.96 -17.01
N ASN A 71 -2.84 9.13 -16.40
CA ASN A 71 -1.55 8.82 -17.02
C ASN A 71 -1.44 7.33 -17.39
N LEU A 72 -1.81 6.41 -16.48
CA LEU A 72 -1.78 4.97 -16.75
C LEU A 72 -2.78 4.57 -17.86
N ARG A 73 -3.99 5.14 -17.85
CA ARG A 73 -4.97 4.96 -18.94
C ARG A 73 -4.42 5.42 -20.28
N ALA A 74 -3.76 6.58 -20.32
CA ALA A 74 -3.12 7.10 -21.54
C ALA A 74 -1.99 6.18 -22.06
N LEU A 75 -1.38 5.39 -21.17
CA LEU A 75 -0.38 4.38 -21.49
C LEU A 75 -0.97 3.02 -21.91
N GLY A 76 -2.30 2.89 -21.96
CA GLY A 76 -2.99 1.69 -22.42
C GLY A 76 -3.34 0.69 -21.31
N TRP A 77 -3.26 1.09 -20.03
CA TRP A 77 -3.63 0.21 -18.92
C TRP A 77 -5.15 0.03 -18.82
N LYS A 78 -5.56 -1.16 -18.37
CA LYS A 78 -6.96 -1.48 -18.04
C LYS A 78 -7.27 -1.05 -16.61
N ASP A 79 -8.52 -0.67 -16.36
CA ASP A 79 -8.97 -0.16 -15.06
C ASP A 79 -8.72 -1.12 -13.89
N GLU A 80 -8.89 -2.43 -14.09
CA GLU A 80 -8.56 -3.44 -13.07
C GLU A 80 -7.07 -3.42 -12.70
N SER A 81 -6.19 -3.40 -13.71
CA SER A 81 -4.74 -3.32 -13.50
C SER A 81 -4.34 -2.01 -12.83
N ILE A 82 -4.99 -0.90 -13.19
CA ILE A 82 -4.77 0.41 -12.55
C ILE A 82 -5.22 0.36 -11.09
N GLN A 83 -6.40 -0.20 -10.80
CA GLN A 83 -6.90 -0.33 -9.44
C GLN A 83 -5.93 -1.12 -8.57
N ASN A 84 -5.50 -2.29 -9.03
CA ASN A 84 -4.55 -3.14 -8.29
C ASN A 84 -3.20 -2.44 -8.08
N PHE A 85 -2.67 -1.77 -9.11
CA PHE A 85 -1.40 -1.06 -9.01
C PHE A 85 -1.47 0.11 -8.03
N LEU A 86 -2.51 0.95 -8.14
CA LEU A 86 -2.67 2.11 -7.27
C LEU A 86 -2.98 1.69 -5.81
N SER A 87 -3.72 0.61 -5.59
CA SER A 87 -4.00 0.13 -4.23
C SER A 87 -2.72 -0.33 -3.53
N VAL A 88 -1.84 -1.07 -4.23
CA VAL A 88 -0.56 -1.50 -3.67
C VAL A 88 0.31 -0.29 -3.26
N LEU A 89 0.35 0.75 -4.09
CA LEU A 89 1.10 1.97 -3.79
C LEU A 89 0.53 2.73 -2.59
N GLN A 90 -0.79 2.87 -2.55
CA GLN A 90 -1.49 3.54 -1.44
C GLN A 90 -1.30 2.77 -0.13
N ASP A 91 -1.40 1.44 -0.15
CA ASP A 91 -1.25 0.59 1.02
C ASP A 91 0.18 0.60 1.56
N SER A 92 1.20 0.56 0.68
CA SER A 92 2.59 0.70 1.11
C SER A 92 2.83 2.03 1.82
N ARG A 93 2.34 3.12 1.22
CA ARG A 93 2.47 4.47 1.77
C ARG A 93 1.75 4.59 3.12
N LYS A 94 0.51 4.09 3.20
CA LYS A 94 -0.28 4.04 4.43
C LYS A 94 0.44 3.29 5.54
N LEU A 95 1.05 2.15 5.22
CA LEU A 95 1.83 1.36 6.17
C LEU A 95 3.06 2.13 6.70
N LYS A 96 3.77 2.84 5.82
CA LYS A 96 4.93 3.65 6.23
C LYS A 96 4.51 4.78 7.18
N PHE A 97 3.44 5.52 6.86
CA PHE A 97 2.97 6.58 7.75
C PHE A 97 2.44 6.06 9.08
N ALA A 98 1.72 4.93 9.09
CA ALA A 98 1.29 4.32 10.35
C ALA A 98 2.49 3.94 11.24
N ARG A 99 3.59 3.44 10.66
CA ARG A 99 4.84 3.19 11.40
C ARG A 99 5.49 4.48 11.93
N MET A 100 5.44 5.56 11.16
CA MET A 100 5.96 6.86 11.60
C MET A 100 5.17 7.43 12.78
N ARG A 101 3.83 7.31 12.77
CA ARG A 101 2.98 7.66 13.91
C ARG A 101 3.36 6.88 15.16
N MET A 102 3.53 5.57 15.02
CA MET A 102 3.97 4.71 16.13
C MET A 102 5.36 5.09 16.66
N ALA A 103 6.24 5.61 15.80
CA ALA A 103 7.55 6.12 16.17
C ALA A 103 7.51 7.53 16.79
N GLY A 104 6.32 8.14 16.91
CA GLY A 104 6.14 9.48 17.49
C GLY A 104 6.35 10.64 16.53
N THR A 105 6.34 10.40 15.22
CA THR A 105 6.37 11.50 14.22
C THR A 105 5.07 12.30 14.31
N SER A 106 5.16 13.63 14.31
CA SER A 106 3.97 14.50 14.36
C SER A 106 3.15 14.42 13.08
N GLU A 107 1.84 14.68 13.19
CA GLU A 107 0.97 14.74 12.01
C GLU A 107 1.39 15.84 11.02
N ASP A 108 1.90 16.99 11.51
CA ASP A 108 2.41 18.06 10.64
C ASP A 108 3.58 17.58 9.77
N GLU A 109 4.51 16.79 10.33
CA GLU A 109 5.63 16.25 9.56
C GLU A 109 5.17 15.14 8.62
N ILE A 110 4.21 14.31 9.05
CA ILE A 110 3.58 13.31 8.17
C ILE A 110 2.88 13.98 6.99
N GLU A 111 2.13 15.06 7.20
CA GLU A 111 1.47 15.81 6.13
C GLU A 111 2.48 16.46 5.17
N ARG A 112 3.56 17.03 5.71
CA ARG A 112 4.67 17.56 4.90
C ARG A 112 5.29 16.48 4.03
N LEU A 113 5.62 15.33 4.60
CA LEU A 113 6.20 14.19 3.89
C LEU A 113 5.22 13.57 2.90
N ASN A 114 3.93 13.55 3.22
CA ASN A 114 2.86 13.13 2.32
C ASN A 114 2.82 14.06 1.09
N THR A 115 2.89 15.37 1.28
CA THR A 115 2.95 16.31 0.16
C THR A 115 4.20 16.10 -0.71
N LEU A 116 5.37 15.89 -0.10
CA LEU A 116 6.60 15.57 -0.84
C LEU A 116 6.51 14.26 -1.62
N CYS A 117 5.83 13.26 -1.07
CA CYS A 117 5.57 12.01 -1.75
C CYS A 117 4.68 12.19 -2.99
N ASP A 118 3.72 13.11 -2.95
CA ASP A 118 2.82 13.41 -4.08
C ASP A 118 3.51 14.12 -5.23
N ASP A 119 4.45 15.02 -4.93
CA ASP A 119 5.17 15.80 -5.95
C ASP A 119 6.21 14.97 -6.72
N GLY A 120 6.70 13.88 -6.11
CA GLY A 120 7.78 13.06 -6.67
C GLY A 120 7.37 11.95 -7.64
N ILE A 121 6.08 11.67 -7.81
CA ILE A 121 5.57 10.56 -8.65
C ILE A 121 5.08 11.11 -9.98
N THR A 122 5.81 10.96 -11.07
CA THR A 122 5.31 11.52 -12.36
C THR A 122 5.72 10.81 -13.64
N ASP A 123 6.64 9.85 -13.64
CA ASP A 123 7.03 9.19 -14.89
C ASP A 123 6.65 7.71 -14.92
N TYR A 124 5.58 7.40 -15.64
CA TYR A 124 5.18 6.05 -16.02
C TYR A 124 5.45 5.75 -17.49
N SER A 125 6.15 6.60 -18.23
CA SER A 125 6.26 6.47 -19.70
C SER A 125 6.87 5.13 -20.14
N TYR A 126 7.72 4.54 -19.31
CA TYR A 126 8.30 3.21 -19.53
C TYR A 126 7.30 2.06 -19.32
N MET A 127 6.21 2.29 -18.61
CA MET A 127 5.18 1.28 -18.31
C MET A 127 4.10 1.18 -19.40
N LYS A 128 4.42 1.50 -20.66
CA LYS A 128 3.45 1.44 -21.76
C LYS A 128 2.92 0.03 -21.99
N ARG A 129 1.65 -0.08 -22.40
CA ARG A 129 0.93 -1.33 -22.66
C ARG A 129 0.32 -1.36 -24.08
N PRO A 130 0.01 -2.56 -24.62
CA PRO A 130 0.36 -3.89 -24.09
C PRO A 130 1.85 -4.21 -24.25
N LEU A 131 2.38 -5.10 -23.41
CA LEU A 131 3.69 -5.72 -23.66
C LEU A 131 3.53 -7.04 -24.41
N ALA A 132 4.67 -7.64 -24.79
CA ALA A 132 4.68 -8.87 -25.56
C ALA A 132 4.06 -10.05 -24.80
N THR A 133 4.24 -10.10 -23.49
CA THR A 133 3.69 -11.14 -22.62
C THR A 133 3.16 -10.58 -21.30
N PRO A 134 2.18 -11.24 -20.66
CA PRO A 134 1.76 -10.89 -19.29
C PRO A 134 2.91 -10.92 -18.27
N ALA A 135 3.89 -11.81 -18.46
CA ALA A 135 5.05 -11.89 -17.59
C ALA A 135 5.94 -10.63 -17.66
N ASP A 136 6.06 -10.01 -18.85
CA ASP A 136 6.75 -8.73 -19.00
C ASP A 136 6.00 -7.61 -18.29
N GLU A 137 4.65 -7.65 -18.31
CA GLU A 137 3.82 -6.67 -17.61
C GLU A 137 4.03 -6.75 -16.09
N ASP A 138 4.00 -7.96 -15.53
CA ASP A 138 4.26 -8.20 -14.12
C ASP A 138 5.68 -7.80 -13.71
N TYR A 139 6.67 -8.11 -14.55
CA TYR A 139 8.06 -7.75 -14.30
C TYR A 139 8.26 -6.23 -14.22
N GLU A 140 7.73 -5.47 -15.19
CA GLU A 140 7.81 -4.01 -15.18
C GLU A 140 7.08 -3.40 -13.98
N VAL A 141 5.94 -3.97 -13.57
CA VAL A 141 5.23 -3.57 -12.34
C VAL A 141 6.13 -3.76 -11.13
N GLN A 142 6.76 -4.92 -10.98
CA GLN A 142 7.63 -5.23 -9.85
C GLN A 142 8.86 -4.30 -9.80
N LEU A 143 9.48 -4.02 -10.95
CA LEU A 143 10.58 -3.06 -11.04
C LEU A 143 10.15 -1.65 -10.60
N TYR A 144 8.98 -1.21 -11.04
CA TYR A 144 8.42 0.07 -10.59
C TYR A 144 8.23 0.09 -9.08
N LEU A 145 7.55 -0.92 -8.53
CA LEU A 145 7.26 -0.98 -7.10
C LEU A 145 8.55 -0.96 -6.28
N LEU A 146 9.60 -1.65 -6.73
CA LEU A 146 10.92 -1.62 -6.08
C LEU A 146 11.55 -0.22 -6.12
N LYS A 147 11.47 0.48 -7.26
CA LYS A 147 11.99 1.84 -7.40
C LYS A 147 11.24 2.82 -6.50
N GLU A 148 9.91 2.70 -6.45
CA GLU A 148 9.06 3.53 -5.61
C GLU A 148 9.30 3.28 -4.13
N GLU A 149 9.53 2.02 -3.72
CA GLU A 149 9.98 1.68 -2.37
C GLU A 149 11.29 2.37 -1.98
N GLY A 150 12.25 2.43 -2.92
CA GLY A 150 13.50 3.17 -2.75
C GLY A 150 13.26 4.67 -2.57
N ARG A 151 12.48 5.27 -3.48
CA ARG A 151 12.13 6.70 -3.42
C ARG A 151 11.43 7.07 -2.11
N LEU A 152 10.43 6.28 -1.71
CA LEU A 152 9.72 6.48 -0.45
C LEU A 152 10.67 6.36 0.75
N ARG A 153 11.66 5.47 0.71
CA ARG A 153 12.69 5.40 1.76
C ARG A 153 13.54 6.65 1.82
N ASP A 154 13.90 7.24 0.68
CA ASP A 154 14.71 8.45 0.66
C ASP A 154 13.92 9.67 1.19
N VAL A 155 12.65 9.78 0.80
CA VAL A 155 11.75 10.85 1.25
C VAL A 155 11.39 10.68 2.73
N LEU A 156 11.11 9.47 3.19
CA LEU A 156 10.60 9.21 4.55
C LEU A 156 11.69 8.83 5.56
N GLY A 157 12.90 8.49 5.08
CA GLY A 157 14.05 8.10 5.91
C GLY A 157 14.96 9.27 6.28
N THR A 158 14.61 10.50 5.91
CA THR A 158 15.39 11.70 6.21
C THR A 158 15.18 12.25 7.63
N THR A 159 14.34 11.61 8.44
CA THR A 159 14.19 11.89 9.87
C THR A 159 15.09 10.96 10.69
N GLN A 160 16.32 11.43 10.97
CA GLN A 160 17.16 10.96 12.08
C GLN A 160 17.26 12.06 13.13
#